data_AF-A0A1Z4KW70-F1
#
_entry.id   AF-A0A1Z4KW70-F1
#
_cell.length_a   1.000
_cell.length_b   1.000
_cell.length_c   1.000
_cell.angle_alpha   90.00
_cell.angle_beta   90.00
_cell.angle_gamma   90.00
#
_symmetry.space_group_name_H-M   'P 1'
#
loop_
_entity.id
_entity.type
_entity.pdbx_description
1 polymer ?
#
loop_
_entity_poly.entity_id
_entity_poly.type
_entity_poly.pdbx_seq_one_letter_code
_entity_poly.pdbx_strand_id
1 'polypeptide(L)'
;MEKSSRKHQKSTCDHSSDNTGGTNSTDETSGQNNPASATIDVVAIEVPELTPEEQSDRLHLERKVERAFFEAGKALAELRDRRLYRSTHKTFEEYCRERFGHSRRQSYLLMDAAVVFDNLVEICDQIDHKLPTVEGQVRPMTKLEPQEQQEVWLKAVELAGGKVPTGRIVKDMVQRIMERTQVPNTYQVGEVCQIVVKDNSELRGKGGYWGIVSAVNEFSCTVRVWNGEYTIGLQHLKSFNYLPQECEQMLLICDRISQVYSSELEESVQKFLESLGKLNRAYLTVLEEKLLSVLESESSG
;
A
#
# COMPACT_ATOMS: atom_id res chain seq x y z
N MET A 1 53.64 -14.57 -19.96
CA MET A 1 53.18 -13.18 -20.10
C MET A 1 52.01 -13.00 -19.13
N GLU A 2 51.92 -12.09 -18.19
CA GLU A 2 52.84 -11.19 -17.47
C GLU A 2 51.95 -10.66 -16.33
N LYS A 3 52.46 -10.61 -15.10
CA LYS A 3 51.75 -10.10 -13.92
C LYS A 3 51.54 -8.58 -14.07
N SER A 4 50.44 -8.04 -13.55
CA SER A 4 50.53 -6.74 -12.87
C SER A 4 49.37 -6.44 -11.93
N SER A 5 49.65 -6.64 -10.64
CA SER A 5 49.05 -5.92 -9.53
C SER A 5 49.54 -4.47 -9.55
N ARG A 6 48.67 -3.49 -9.27
CA ARG A 6 49.10 -2.16 -8.79
C ARG A 6 48.20 -1.65 -7.67
N LYS A 7 48.77 -1.70 -6.45
CA LYS A 7 48.47 -0.79 -5.33
C LYS A 7 49.20 0.54 -5.57
N HIS A 8 48.58 1.65 -5.16
CA HIS A 8 49.13 2.89 -4.58
C HIS A 8 47.94 3.86 -4.43
N GLN A 9 47.80 4.75 -3.45
CA GLN A 9 48.73 5.32 -2.49
C GLN A 9 47.93 5.94 -1.34
N LYS A 10 48.54 5.95 -0.16
CA LYS A 10 48.10 6.59 1.09
C LYS A 10 48.53 8.07 1.05
N SER A 11 47.64 8.99 1.43
CA SER A 11 47.97 10.37 1.79
C SER A 11 47.49 10.64 3.21
N THR A 12 48.45 10.87 4.09
CA THR A 12 48.34 11.31 5.48
C THR A 12 48.40 12.83 5.54
N CYS A 13 47.64 13.44 6.45
CA CYS A 13 47.85 14.81 6.91
C CYS A 13 48.08 14.78 8.43
N ASP A 14 49.22 15.33 8.82
CA ASP A 14 49.72 15.48 10.19
C ASP A 14 49.04 16.65 10.92
N HIS A 15 48.84 16.50 12.23
CA HIS A 15 48.82 17.63 13.15
C HIS A 15 49.63 17.32 14.41
N SER A 16 50.66 18.14 14.59
CA SER A 16 51.62 18.15 15.69
C SER A 16 50.98 18.51 17.02
N SER A 17 51.52 17.98 18.11
CA SER A 17 51.44 18.59 19.43
C SER A 17 52.71 18.29 20.21
N ASP A 18 53.31 19.36 20.72
CA ASP A 18 54.64 19.44 21.34
C ASP A 18 54.80 18.61 22.62
N ASN A 19 56.03 18.18 22.84
CA ASN A 19 56.49 17.48 24.03
C ASN A 19 57.55 18.34 24.76
N THR A 20 57.41 18.47 26.07
CA THR A 20 58.44 18.91 27.04
C THR A 20 58.06 18.16 28.31
N GLY A 21 58.84 17.29 28.94
CA GLY A 21 60.27 17.25 29.18
C GLY A 21 60.42 17.05 30.70
N GLY A 22 60.95 15.90 31.14
CA GLY A 22 61.12 15.59 32.56
C GLY A 22 61.70 14.19 32.81
N THR A 23 63.00 14.15 33.06
CA THR A 23 63.87 13.01 33.35
C THR A 23 63.71 12.45 34.77
N ASN A 24 63.96 11.14 34.98
CA ASN A 24 64.99 10.67 35.91
C ASN A 24 65.32 9.16 35.79
N SER A 25 66.56 8.88 36.16
CA SER A 25 67.46 7.75 35.88
C SER A 25 67.16 6.37 36.48
N THR A 26 67.53 5.36 35.67
CA THR A 26 68.18 4.05 35.90
C THR A 26 68.39 3.50 37.32
N ASP A 27 68.06 2.21 37.49
CA ASP A 27 69.05 1.20 37.92
C ASP A 27 68.71 -0.20 37.36
N GLU A 28 69.75 -0.97 37.01
CA GLU A 28 69.68 -2.32 36.42
C GLU A 28 69.44 -3.41 37.48
N THR A 29 68.91 -4.58 37.08
CA THR A 29 69.55 -5.91 37.26
C THR A 29 68.63 -7.08 36.83
N SER A 30 69.03 -7.78 35.76
CA SER A 30 68.99 -9.23 35.49
C SER A 30 67.87 -10.16 36.04
N GLY A 31 67.12 -10.79 35.11
CA GLY A 31 67.12 -12.27 34.99
C GLY A 31 65.88 -13.09 35.40
N GLN A 32 65.25 -13.72 34.39
CA GLN A 32 64.53 -15.02 34.37
C GLN A 32 63.01 -15.11 34.66
N ASN A 33 62.24 -15.02 33.56
CA ASN A 33 61.15 -15.90 33.08
C ASN A 33 60.25 -16.68 34.06
N ASN A 34 58.95 -16.34 34.05
CA ASN A 34 57.86 -17.31 33.87
C ASN A 34 56.55 -16.60 33.41
N PRO A 35 56.07 -16.75 32.16
CA PRO A 35 54.88 -16.03 31.69
C PRO A 35 53.55 -16.79 31.90
N ALA A 36 53.46 -17.74 32.85
CA ALA A 36 52.32 -18.66 32.95
C ALA A 36 51.37 -18.43 34.14
N SER A 37 51.34 -17.23 34.73
CA SER A 37 50.29 -16.85 35.69
C SER A 37 50.14 -15.34 35.77
N ALA A 38 49.52 -14.76 34.74
CA ALA A 38 48.82 -13.50 34.90
C ALA A 38 47.33 -13.86 34.96
N THR A 39 46.83 -14.14 36.16
CA THR A 39 45.38 -14.17 36.41
C THR A 39 44.89 -12.74 36.22
N ILE A 40 44.25 -12.48 35.09
CA ILE A 40 43.53 -11.24 34.85
C ILE A 40 42.26 -11.34 35.69
N ASP A 41 42.26 -10.74 36.88
CA ASP A 41 41.04 -10.51 37.65
C ASP A 41 40.18 -9.53 36.86
N VAL A 42 39.26 -10.08 36.05
CA VAL A 42 38.18 -9.32 35.44
C VAL A 42 37.24 -8.94 36.58
N VAL A 43 37.43 -7.75 37.13
CA VAL A 43 36.48 -7.13 38.06
C VAL A 43 35.16 -7.01 37.30
N ALA A 44 34.19 -7.86 37.67
CA ALA A 44 32.84 -7.78 37.15
C ALA A 44 32.25 -6.44 37.60
N ILE A 45 32.07 -5.52 36.65
CA ILE A 45 31.36 -4.27 36.89
C ILE A 45 29.88 -4.65 37.06
N GLU A 46 29.38 -4.63 38.29
CA GLU A 46 27.96 -4.81 38.57
C GLU A 46 27.19 -3.62 37.99
N VAL A 47 26.44 -3.87 36.91
CA VAL A 47 25.57 -2.86 36.31
C VAL A 47 24.31 -2.76 37.18
N PRO A 48 24.00 -1.59 37.79
CA PRO A 48 22.84 -1.45 38.66
C PRO A 48 21.52 -1.66 37.89
N GLU A 49 20.54 -2.28 38.54
CA GLU A 49 19.20 -2.47 37.98
C GLU A 49 18.47 -1.12 37.82
N LEU A 50 17.66 -1.01 36.76
CA LEU A 50 16.86 0.20 36.47
C LEU A 50 15.82 0.45 37.56
N THR A 51 15.75 1.69 38.03
CA THR A 51 14.67 2.17 38.91
C THR A 51 13.31 2.14 38.19
N PRO A 52 12.18 2.12 38.93
CA PRO A 52 10.85 2.17 38.33
C PRO A 52 10.62 3.40 37.43
N GLU A 53 11.22 4.54 37.79
CA GLU A 53 11.17 5.77 36.98
C GLU A 53 11.92 5.60 35.66
N GLU A 54 13.15 5.09 35.69
CA GLU A 54 13.92 4.82 34.48
C GLU A 54 13.27 3.76 33.58
N GLN A 55 12.57 2.77 34.15
CA GLN A 55 11.79 1.80 33.37
C GLN A 55 10.60 2.46 32.65
N SER A 56 9.90 3.38 33.33
CA SER A 56 8.81 4.15 32.74
C SER A 56 9.32 5.07 31.63
N ASP A 57 10.40 5.79 31.86
CA ASP A 57 11.02 6.68 30.87
C ASP A 57 11.50 5.92 29.65
N ARG A 58 12.15 4.78 29.87
CA ARG A 58 12.55 3.87 28.79
C ARG A 58 11.35 3.49 27.92
N LEU A 59 10.25 3.04 28.53
CA LEU A 59 9.04 2.65 27.79
C LEU A 59 8.45 3.83 27.00
N HIS A 60 8.42 5.03 27.60
CA HIS A 60 7.95 6.23 26.92
C HIS A 60 8.79 6.56 25.68
N LEU A 61 10.13 6.52 25.83
CA LEU A 61 11.07 6.82 24.75
C LEU A 61 11.02 5.76 23.64
N GLU A 62 10.94 4.47 24.00
CA GLU A 62 10.78 3.37 23.04
C GLU A 62 9.52 3.58 22.18
N ARG A 63 8.37 3.87 22.79
CA ARG A 63 7.12 4.14 22.04
C ARG A 63 7.22 5.33 21.11
N LYS A 64 7.93 6.38 21.51
CA LYS A 64 8.15 7.56 20.66
C LYS A 64 8.97 7.22 19.44
N VAL A 65 10.00 6.38 19.59
CA VAL A 65 10.83 5.91 18.48
C VAL A 65 10.01 5.01 17.53
N GLU A 66 9.22 4.08 18.08
CA GLU A 66 8.37 3.17 17.29
C GLU A 66 7.30 3.90 16.47
N ARG A 67 6.78 5.02 16.98
CA ARG A 67 5.77 5.85 16.29
C ARG A 67 6.36 6.87 15.32
N ALA A 68 7.68 7.07 15.32
CA ALA A 68 8.32 8.15 14.57
C ALA A 68 8.07 8.08 13.05
N PHE A 69 8.07 6.88 12.46
CA PHE A 69 7.83 6.73 11.02
C PHE A 69 6.40 7.13 10.64
N PHE A 70 5.44 6.80 11.51
CA PHE A 70 4.02 7.10 11.35
C PHE A 70 3.77 8.61 11.50
N GLU A 71 4.31 9.22 12.56
CA GLU A 71 4.21 10.67 12.78
C GLU A 71 4.83 11.45 11.62
N ALA A 72 5.98 10.99 11.12
CA ALA A 72 6.61 11.56 9.92
C ALA A 72 5.68 11.42 8.69
N GLY A 73 5.05 10.27 8.49
CA GLY A 73 4.09 10.05 7.41
C GLY A 73 2.90 11.01 7.45
N LYS A 74 2.29 11.21 8.62
CA LYS A 74 1.18 12.17 8.80
C LYS A 74 1.61 13.61 8.54
N ALA A 75 2.76 14.02 9.08
CA ALA A 75 3.30 15.35 8.84
C ALA A 75 3.60 15.59 7.35
N LEU A 76 4.17 14.59 6.65
CA LEU A 76 4.41 14.65 5.21
C LEU A 76 3.11 14.76 4.41
N ALA A 77 2.07 14.03 4.80
CA ALA A 77 0.75 14.13 4.19
C ALA A 77 0.16 15.54 4.36
N GLU A 78 0.22 16.09 5.57
CA GLU A 78 -0.27 17.43 5.84
C GLU A 78 0.50 18.51 5.07
N LEU A 79 1.84 18.41 5.03
CA LEU A 79 2.70 19.30 4.23
C LEU A 79 2.32 19.27 2.74
N ARG A 80 2.04 18.07 2.20
CA ARG A 80 1.65 17.87 0.80
C ARG A 80 0.26 18.44 0.51
N ASP A 81 -0.73 18.00 1.28
CA ASP A 81 -2.15 18.25 1.00
C ASP A 81 -2.50 19.74 1.17
N ARG A 82 -1.90 20.39 2.16
CA ARG A 82 -2.01 21.85 2.37
C ARG A 82 -1.03 22.67 1.54
N ARG A 83 -0.16 22.01 0.77
CA ARG A 83 0.89 22.62 -0.07
C ARG A 83 1.78 23.61 0.69
N LEU A 84 2.18 23.28 1.92
CA LEU A 84 2.95 24.18 2.79
C LEU A 84 4.38 24.44 2.29
N TYR A 85 4.85 23.67 1.30
CA TYR A 85 6.14 23.85 0.63
C TYR A 85 6.13 24.95 -0.45
N ARG A 86 4.95 25.44 -0.87
CA ARG A 86 4.77 26.29 -2.07
C ARG A 86 5.51 27.63 -2.07
N SER A 87 5.94 28.13 -0.90
CA SER A 87 6.71 29.37 -0.80
C SER A 87 8.18 29.22 -1.15
N THR A 88 8.72 27.99 -1.10
CA THR A 88 10.15 27.71 -1.28
C THR A 88 10.43 26.77 -2.46
N HIS A 89 9.52 25.83 -2.74
CA HIS A 89 9.74 24.81 -3.77
C HIS A 89 8.52 24.70 -4.69
N LYS A 90 8.76 24.33 -5.95
CA LYS A 90 7.69 24.17 -6.95
C LYS A 90 6.90 22.88 -6.74
N THR A 91 7.56 21.83 -6.27
CA THR A 91 6.97 20.51 -6.07
C THR A 91 7.23 20.00 -4.66
N PHE A 92 6.35 19.12 -4.17
CA PHE A 92 6.50 18.50 -2.85
C PHE A 92 7.75 17.63 -2.80
N GLU A 93 8.06 16.92 -3.88
CA GLU A 93 9.19 16.02 -4.00
C GLU A 93 10.54 16.75 -3.88
N GLU A 94 10.65 17.91 -4.51
CA GLU A 94 11.83 18.77 -4.42
C GLU A 94 12.05 19.22 -2.98
N TYR A 95 10.98 19.68 -2.31
CA TYR A 95 10.99 20.06 -0.90
C TYR A 95 11.43 18.90 0.01
N CYS A 96 10.86 17.71 -0.16
CA CYS A 96 11.24 16.56 0.66
C CYS A 96 12.70 16.15 0.48
N ARG A 97 13.20 16.21 -0.77
CA ARG A 97 14.59 15.88 -1.09
C ARG A 97 15.55 16.87 -0.45
N GLU A 98 15.29 18.17 -0.58
CA GLU A 98 16.20 19.21 -0.10
C GLU A 98 16.13 19.40 1.42
N ARG A 99 14.94 19.30 2.02
CA ARG A 99 14.76 19.53 3.46
C ARG A 99 15.06 18.30 4.32
N PHE A 100 14.66 17.11 3.86
CA PHE A 100 14.72 15.87 4.65
C PHE A 100 15.66 14.82 4.07
N GLY A 101 16.25 15.05 2.89
CA GLY A 101 17.07 14.04 2.20
C GLY A 101 16.27 12.83 1.71
N HIS A 102 14.94 12.92 1.70
CA HIS A 102 14.08 11.81 1.30
C HIS A 102 14.03 11.68 -0.22
N SER A 103 14.12 10.44 -0.73
CA SER A 103 13.70 10.17 -2.10
C SER A 103 12.20 10.38 -2.24
N ARG A 104 11.71 10.71 -3.45
CA ARG A 104 10.28 10.79 -3.76
C ARG A 104 9.53 9.58 -3.17
N ARG A 105 10.01 8.37 -3.51
CA ARG A 105 9.40 7.11 -3.08
C ARG A 105 9.29 6.99 -1.56
N GLN A 106 10.34 7.37 -0.82
CA GLN A 106 10.35 7.25 0.64
C GLN A 106 9.26 8.11 1.30
N SER A 107 9.07 9.34 0.83
CA SER A 107 8.02 10.21 1.38
C SER A 107 6.63 9.60 1.20
N TYR A 108 6.31 9.11 -0.01
CA TYR A 108 5.02 8.46 -0.25
C TYR A 108 4.85 7.16 0.54
N LEU A 109 5.90 6.34 0.67
CA LEU A 109 5.86 5.12 1.47
C LEU A 109 5.55 5.40 2.96
N LEU A 110 6.15 6.45 3.53
CA LEU A 110 5.86 6.86 4.91
C LEU A 110 4.40 7.31 5.06
N MET A 111 3.87 8.02 4.06
CA MET A 111 2.48 8.48 4.05
C MET A 111 1.50 7.30 3.95
N ASP A 112 1.73 6.37 3.01
CA ASP A 112 0.89 5.18 2.83
C ASP A 112 0.92 4.30 4.09
N ALA A 113 2.10 4.13 4.68
CA ALA A 113 2.27 3.39 5.92
C ALA A 113 1.54 4.05 7.10
N ALA A 114 1.46 5.38 7.13
CA ALA A 114 0.74 6.07 8.18
C ALA A 114 -0.78 5.81 8.12
N VAL A 115 -1.34 5.70 6.91
CA VAL A 115 -2.76 5.32 6.71
C VAL A 115 -3.02 3.92 7.25
N VAL A 116 -2.17 2.94 6.91
CA VAL A 116 -2.31 1.57 7.42
C VAL A 116 -2.15 1.53 8.94
N PHE A 117 -1.21 2.28 9.49
CA PHE A 117 -1.01 2.36 10.93
C PHE A 117 -2.24 2.92 11.65
N ASP A 118 -2.81 4.05 11.19
CA ASP A 118 -4.04 4.62 11.76
C ASP A 118 -5.18 3.58 11.78
N ASN A 119 -5.34 2.81 10.70
CA ASN A 119 -6.32 1.73 10.60
C ASN A 119 -6.07 0.57 11.60
N LEU A 120 -4.81 0.28 11.92
CA LEU A 120 -4.45 -0.78 12.87
C LEU A 120 -4.58 -0.33 14.34
N VAL A 121 -4.41 0.97 14.63
CA VAL A 121 -4.53 1.52 15.99
C VAL A 121 -5.89 1.22 16.60
N GLU A 122 -6.97 1.35 15.83
CA GLU A 122 -8.34 1.14 16.31
C GLU A 122 -8.59 -0.28 16.87
N ILE A 123 -7.80 -1.27 16.44
CA ILE A 123 -7.97 -2.69 16.84
C ILE A 123 -6.84 -3.17 17.74
N CYS A 124 -5.62 -2.67 17.56
CA CYS A 124 -4.47 -3.14 18.32
C CYS A 124 -4.40 -2.59 19.75
N ASP A 125 -5.16 -1.53 20.07
CA ASP A 125 -5.28 -1.04 21.45
C ASP A 125 -5.93 -2.08 22.39
N GLN A 126 -6.58 -3.12 21.86
CA GLN A 126 -7.19 -4.20 22.66
C GLN A 126 -6.26 -5.39 22.93
N ILE A 127 -5.13 -5.51 22.22
CA ILE A 127 -4.30 -6.74 22.17
C ILE A 127 -2.84 -6.44 22.54
N ASP A 128 -2.61 -5.68 23.61
CA ASP A 128 -1.27 -5.57 24.22
C ASP A 128 -0.23 -4.83 23.34
N HIS A 129 -0.67 -3.79 22.63
CA HIS A 129 0.17 -2.80 21.93
C HIS A 129 1.13 -3.37 20.87
N LYS A 130 0.72 -4.39 20.10
CA LYS A 130 1.53 -4.94 19.00
C LYS A 130 1.35 -4.14 17.70
N LEU A 131 1.66 -2.85 17.76
CA LEU A 131 1.60 -1.96 16.61
C LEU A 131 2.83 -2.13 15.69
N PRO A 132 2.71 -1.78 14.40
CA PRO A 132 3.87 -1.73 13.53
C PRO A 132 4.91 -0.74 14.06
N THR A 133 6.18 -1.14 14.08
CA THR A 133 7.29 -0.32 14.55
C THR A 133 8.11 0.28 13.41
N VAL A 134 7.95 -0.26 12.19
CA VAL A 134 8.64 0.22 11.00
C VAL A 134 7.74 0.17 9.76
N GLU A 135 7.95 1.12 8.84
CA GLU A 135 7.20 1.23 7.57
C GLU A 135 7.23 -0.08 6.75
N GLY A 136 8.36 -0.78 6.74
CA GLY A 136 8.51 -2.01 5.95
C GLY A 136 7.59 -3.17 6.37
N GLN A 137 7.02 -3.14 7.57
CA GLN A 137 6.04 -4.13 8.03
C GLN A 137 4.68 -3.95 7.36
N VAL A 138 4.25 -2.70 7.20
CA VAL A 138 2.91 -2.37 6.67
C VAL A 138 2.92 -2.15 5.15
N ARG A 139 4.08 -1.90 4.55
CA ARG A 139 4.23 -1.73 3.10
C ARG A 139 3.51 -2.80 2.25
N PRO A 140 3.58 -4.11 2.56
CA PRO A 140 2.88 -5.13 1.77
C PRO A 140 1.34 -5.00 1.83
N MET A 141 0.82 -4.36 2.86
CA MET A 141 -0.62 -4.28 3.15
C MET A 141 -1.27 -3.03 2.57
N THR A 142 -0.51 -2.07 2.04
CA THR A 142 -1.04 -0.79 1.55
C THR A 142 -2.03 -0.93 0.40
N LYS A 143 -2.05 -2.08 -0.28
CA LYS A 143 -2.97 -2.40 -1.38
C LYS A 143 -4.22 -3.17 -0.94
N LEU A 144 -4.30 -3.56 0.32
CA LEU A 144 -5.42 -4.30 0.86
C LEU A 144 -6.50 -3.36 1.38
N GLU A 145 -7.74 -3.83 1.43
CA GLU A 145 -8.83 -3.09 2.05
C GLU A 145 -8.63 -2.95 3.56
N PRO A 146 -9.18 -1.89 4.21
CA PRO A 146 -8.96 -1.65 5.63
C PRO A 146 -9.24 -2.86 6.54
N GLN A 147 -10.30 -3.61 6.27
CA GLN A 147 -10.64 -4.82 7.05
C GLN A 147 -9.62 -5.95 6.83
N GLU A 148 -9.16 -6.14 5.59
CA GLU A 148 -8.15 -7.16 5.25
C GLU A 148 -6.79 -6.83 5.88
N GLN A 149 -6.44 -5.54 5.95
CA GLN A 149 -5.23 -5.09 6.64
C GLN A 149 -5.25 -5.52 8.12
N GLN A 150 -6.37 -5.30 8.80
CA GLN A 150 -6.53 -5.66 10.20
C GLN A 150 -6.42 -7.19 10.40
N GLU A 151 -7.11 -7.96 9.56
CA GLU A 151 -7.08 -9.42 9.61
C GLU A 151 -5.67 -9.97 9.36
N VAL A 152 -4.97 -9.47 8.33
CA VAL A 152 -3.58 -9.84 8.02
C VAL A 152 -2.69 -9.57 9.21
N TRP A 153 -2.81 -8.40 9.82
CA TRP A 153 -1.96 -8.00 10.94
C TRP A 153 -2.16 -8.93 12.14
N LEU A 154 -3.41 -9.18 12.52
CA LEU A 154 -3.75 -10.07 13.64
C LEU A 154 -3.20 -11.49 13.42
N LYS A 155 -3.39 -12.05 12.22
CA LYS A 155 -2.85 -13.37 11.87
C LYS A 155 -1.33 -13.38 11.84
N ALA A 156 -0.70 -12.29 11.40
CA ALA A 156 0.75 -12.17 11.41
C ALA A 156 1.31 -12.11 12.84
N VAL A 157 0.65 -11.41 13.75
CA VAL A 157 0.99 -11.37 15.19
C VAL A 157 0.84 -12.76 15.82
N GLU A 158 -0.24 -13.48 15.50
CA GLU A 158 -0.45 -14.86 15.96
C GLU A 158 0.68 -15.79 15.48
N LEU A 159 1.02 -15.74 14.20
CA LEU A 159 2.14 -16.52 13.64
C LEU A 159 3.50 -16.13 14.23
N ALA A 160 3.67 -14.88 14.65
CA ALA A 160 4.87 -14.42 15.32
C ALA A 160 4.92 -14.80 16.82
N GLY A 161 3.94 -15.57 17.30
CA GLY A 161 3.84 -16.00 18.70
C GLY A 161 3.50 -14.86 19.65
N GLY A 162 2.63 -13.94 19.22
CA GLY A 162 2.22 -12.77 20.02
C GLY A 162 3.24 -11.63 20.06
N LYS A 163 4.29 -11.69 19.23
CA LYS A 163 5.28 -10.62 19.07
C LYS A 163 4.95 -9.75 17.86
N VAL A 164 5.55 -8.56 17.79
CA VAL A 164 5.44 -7.71 16.59
C VAL A 164 6.00 -8.47 15.38
N PRO A 165 5.19 -8.69 14.32
CA PRO A 165 5.61 -9.51 13.20
C PRO A 165 6.70 -8.82 12.38
N THR A 166 7.59 -9.60 11.77
CA THR A 166 8.55 -9.05 10.80
C THR A 166 7.85 -8.75 9.48
N GLY A 167 8.37 -7.79 8.70
CA GLY A 167 7.81 -7.49 7.38
C GLY A 167 7.78 -8.68 6.41
N ARG A 168 8.65 -9.69 6.62
CA ARG A 168 8.60 -10.94 5.85
C ARG A 168 7.37 -11.78 6.21
N ILE A 169 7.07 -11.95 7.50
CA ILE A 169 5.87 -12.69 7.96
C ILE A 169 4.61 -12.01 7.42
N VAL A 170 4.56 -10.68 7.51
CA VAL A 170 3.43 -9.90 6.98
C VAL A 170 3.32 -10.09 5.47
N LYS A 171 4.42 -9.94 4.73
CA LYS A 171 4.44 -10.15 3.27
C LYS A 171 3.97 -11.56 2.88
N ASP A 172 4.46 -12.60 3.55
CA ASP A 172 4.09 -13.98 3.29
C ASP A 172 2.59 -14.21 3.62
N MET A 173 2.06 -13.57 4.65
CA MET A 173 0.63 -13.61 4.99
C MET A 173 -0.22 -12.92 3.92
N VAL A 174 0.15 -11.69 3.52
CA VAL A 174 -0.53 -10.96 2.42
C VAL A 174 -0.54 -11.83 1.17
N GLN A 175 0.62 -12.39 0.79
CA GLN A 175 0.73 -13.26 -0.37
C GLN A 175 -0.18 -14.49 -0.25
N ARG A 176 -0.23 -15.15 0.90
CA ARG A 176 -1.12 -16.30 1.13
C ARG A 176 -2.60 -15.92 1.09
N ILE A 177 -2.97 -14.74 1.60
CA ILE A 177 -4.36 -14.28 1.49
C ILE A 177 -4.67 -14.01 0.03
N MET A 178 -3.82 -13.27 -0.69
CA MET A 178 -3.96 -13.00 -2.13
C MET A 178 -4.01 -14.28 -2.97
N GLU A 179 -3.20 -15.29 -2.66
CA GLU A 179 -3.20 -16.60 -3.33
C GLU A 179 -4.40 -17.48 -2.93
N ARG A 180 -4.91 -17.37 -1.71
CA ARG A 180 -6.14 -18.06 -1.28
C ARG A 180 -7.39 -17.38 -1.82
N THR A 181 -7.34 -16.06 -2.05
CA THR A 181 -8.38 -15.28 -2.71
C THR A 181 -8.19 -15.20 -4.22
N GLN A 182 -7.18 -15.86 -4.80
CA GLN A 182 -7.19 -16.29 -6.21
C GLN A 182 -8.29 -17.35 -6.38
N VAL A 183 -9.55 -16.94 -6.30
CA VAL A 183 -10.54 -17.51 -7.20
C VAL A 183 -10.08 -17.03 -8.57
N PRO A 184 -9.57 -17.92 -9.46
CA PRO A 184 -9.18 -17.49 -10.79
C PRO A 184 -10.37 -16.75 -11.39
N ASN A 185 -10.11 -15.61 -12.04
CA ASN A 185 -11.17 -14.83 -12.66
C ASN A 185 -12.01 -15.76 -13.56
N THR A 186 -13.21 -16.10 -13.10
CA THR A 186 -14.07 -17.07 -13.78
C THR A 186 -14.84 -16.43 -14.93
N TYR A 187 -14.77 -15.10 -15.05
CA TYR A 187 -15.46 -14.37 -16.09
C TYR A 187 -14.85 -14.63 -17.46
N GLN A 188 -15.71 -14.68 -18.47
CA GLN A 188 -15.32 -14.84 -19.86
C GLN A 188 -15.63 -13.58 -20.67
N VAL A 189 -14.85 -13.31 -21.70
CA VAL A 189 -15.16 -12.23 -22.66
C VAL A 189 -16.51 -12.52 -23.30
N GLY A 190 -17.39 -11.52 -23.33
CA GLY A 190 -18.77 -11.65 -23.80
C GLY A 190 -19.79 -12.00 -22.71
N GLU A 191 -19.35 -12.31 -21.49
CA GLU A 191 -20.24 -12.60 -20.37
C GLU A 191 -20.97 -11.33 -19.88
N VAL A 192 -22.25 -11.46 -19.55
CA VAL A 192 -23.06 -10.36 -19.00
C VAL A 192 -23.02 -10.37 -17.48
N CYS A 193 -22.66 -9.23 -16.90
CA CYS A 193 -22.51 -9.05 -15.46
C CYS A 193 -23.19 -7.77 -14.98
N GLN A 194 -23.47 -7.70 -13.68
CA GLN A 194 -24.01 -6.54 -12.99
C GLN A 194 -22.96 -5.89 -12.10
N ILE A 195 -22.91 -4.56 -12.12
CA ILE A 195 -22.06 -3.74 -11.24
C ILE A 195 -22.71 -3.62 -9.86
N VAL A 196 -21.98 -4.02 -8.83
CA VAL A 196 -22.38 -3.97 -7.43
C VAL A 196 -21.50 -2.98 -6.66
N VAL A 197 -22.10 -1.91 -6.15
CA VAL A 197 -21.42 -0.87 -5.37
C VAL A 197 -21.36 -1.30 -3.91
N LYS A 198 -20.47 -2.25 -3.58
CA LYS A 198 -20.10 -2.53 -2.19
C LYS A 198 -19.00 -1.54 -1.78
N ASP A 199 -19.37 -0.47 -1.10
CA ASP A 199 -18.44 0.50 -0.48
C ASP A 199 -17.40 1.18 -1.40
N ASN A 200 -17.56 1.10 -2.72
CA ASN A 200 -16.65 1.70 -3.68
C ASN A 200 -17.14 3.07 -4.16
N SER A 201 -16.42 4.14 -3.79
CA SER A 201 -16.76 5.53 -4.14
C SER A 201 -16.62 5.85 -5.63
N GLU A 202 -15.81 5.11 -6.39
CA GLU A 202 -15.61 5.33 -7.84
C GLU A 202 -16.79 4.78 -8.67
N LEU A 203 -17.52 3.81 -8.12
CA LEU A 203 -18.71 3.20 -8.73
C LEU A 203 -20.01 3.92 -8.31
N ARG A 204 -19.92 5.05 -7.60
CA ARG A 204 -21.09 5.83 -7.16
C ARG A 204 -21.97 6.21 -8.36
N GLY A 205 -23.27 5.90 -8.25
CA GLY A 205 -24.26 6.13 -9.31
C GLY A 205 -24.32 5.03 -10.39
N LYS A 206 -23.39 4.08 -10.42
CA LYS A 206 -23.33 2.99 -11.40
C LYS A 206 -23.90 1.66 -10.87
N GLY A 207 -24.41 1.67 -9.64
CA GLY A 207 -24.97 0.49 -9.01
C GLY A 207 -26.20 -0.04 -9.74
N GLY A 208 -26.18 -1.34 -10.01
CA GLY A 208 -27.25 -2.03 -10.71
C GLY A 208 -27.13 -2.01 -12.23
N TYR A 209 -26.18 -1.26 -12.81
CA TYR A 209 -25.94 -1.33 -14.25
C TYR A 209 -25.45 -2.71 -14.66
N TRP A 210 -25.97 -3.21 -15.76
CA TRP A 210 -25.42 -4.39 -16.42
C TRP A 210 -24.42 -3.96 -17.51
N GLY A 211 -23.51 -4.86 -17.83
CA GLY A 211 -22.58 -4.68 -18.93
C GLY A 211 -21.97 -6.00 -19.40
N ILE A 212 -21.28 -5.94 -20.52
CA ILE A 212 -20.61 -7.07 -21.15
C ILE A 212 -19.11 -7.02 -20.82
N VAL A 213 -18.55 -8.13 -20.39
CA VAL A 213 -17.10 -8.26 -20.17
C VAL A 213 -16.38 -8.13 -21.52
N SER A 214 -15.63 -7.05 -21.70
CA SER A 214 -14.82 -6.80 -22.91
C SER A 214 -13.37 -7.27 -22.76
N ALA A 215 -12.84 -7.30 -21.53
CA ALA A 215 -11.53 -7.86 -21.22
C ALA A 215 -11.49 -8.48 -19.82
N VAL A 216 -10.73 -9.56 -19.68
CA VAL A 216 -10.54 -10.31 -18.43
C VAL A 216 -9.12 -10.06 -17.95
N ASN A 217 -8.95 -9.40 -16.80
CA ASN A 217 -7.67 -9.18 -16.14
C ASN A 217 -7.55 -10.11 -14.92
N GLU A 218 -6.35 -10.16 -14.31
CA GLU A 218 -6.08 -11.06 -13.18
C GLU A 218 -7.02 -10.85 -11.98
N PHE A 219 -7.38 -9.60 -11.67
CA PHE A 219 -8.22 -9.22 -10.51
C PHE A 219 -9.38 -8.27 -10.87
N SER A 220 -9.66 -8.08 -12.15
CA SER A 220 -10.71 -7.17 -12.62
C SER A 220 -11.20 -7.58 -14.00
N CYS A 221 -12.35 -7.07 -14.41
CA CYS A 221 -12.80 -7.12 -15.78
C CYS A 221 -12.96 -5.69 -16.30
N THR A 222 -12.63 -5.49 -17.57
CA THR A 222 -13.16 -4.34 -18.31
C THR A 222 -14.57 -4.69 -18.74
N VAL A 223 -15.52 -3.88 -18.33
CA VAL A 223 -16.94 -4.07 -18.59
C VAL A 223 -17.43 -2.92 -19.46
N ARG A 224 -17.97 -3.26 -20.62
CA ARG A 224 -18.68 -2.34 -21.49
C ARG A 224 -20.12 -2.22 -21.02
N VAL A 225 -20.50 -1.02 -20.65
CA VAL A 225 -21.88 -0.64 -20.38
C VAL A 225 -22.36 0.34 -21.44
N TRP A 226 -23.64 0.65 -21.43
CA TRP A 226 -24.28 1.50 -22.43
C TRP A 226 -23.74 2.95 -22.52
N ASN A 227 -23.03 3.45 -21.50
CA ASN A 227 -22.44 4.80 -21.49
C ASN A 227 -20.90 4.83 -21.50
N GLY A 228 -20.24 3.69 -21.68
CA GLY A 228 -18.78 3.62 -21.73
C GLY A 228 -18.20 2.29 -21.25
N GLU A 229 -16.88 2.23 -21.12
CA GLU A 229 -16.18 1.07 -20.56
C GLU A 229 -15.56 1.41 -19.21
N TYR A 230 -15.62 0.47 -18.27
CA TYR A 230 -15.09 0.63 -16.92
C TYR A 230 -14.30 -0.60 -16.50
N THR A 231 -13.16 -0.39 -15.84
CA THR A 231 -12.41 -1.47 -15.19
C THR A 231 -12.94 -1.67 -13.78
N ILE A 232 -13.47 -2.86 -13.50
CA ILE A 232 -14.19 -3.14 -12.26
C ILE A 232 -13.59 -4.39 -11.60
N GLY A 233 -13.27 -4.28 -10.30
CA GLY A 233 -12.77 -5.41 -9.50
C GLY A 233 -13.81 -6.53 -9.37
N LEU A 234 -13.36 -7.79 -9.31
CA LEU A 234 -14.22 -8.98 -9.32
C LEU A 234 -15.26 -8.98 -8.18
N GLN A 235 -14.92 -8.42 -7.03
CA GLN A 235 -15.80 -8.28 -5.87
C GLN A 235 -17.00 -7.34 -6.10
N HIS A 236 -16.93 -6.50 -7.13
CA HIS A 236 -17.99 -5.56 -7.54
C HIS A 236 -18.73 -6.04 -8.79
N LEU A 237 -18.51 -7.27 -9.24
CA LEU A 237 -19.20 -7.87 -10.36
C LEU A 237 -20.04 -9.05 -9.89
N LYS A 238 -21.25 -9.15 -10.45
CA LYS A 238 -22.13 -10.29 -10.27
C LYS A 238 -22.56 -10.81 -11.64
N SER A 239 -22.11 -12.01 -12.01
CA SER A 239 -22.56 -12.67 -13.24
C SER A 239 -24.08 -12.90 -13.21
N PHE A 240 -24.73 -12.69 -14.36
CA PHE A 240 -26.11 -13.11 -14.57
C PHE A 240 -26.22 -14.60 -14.92
N ASN A 241 -25.11 -15.25 -15.30
CA ASN A 241 -25.08 -16.62 -15.81
C ASN A 241 -26.03 -16.85 -17.00
N TYR A 242 -26.14 -15.84 -17.87
CA TYR A 242 -26.91 -15.93 -19.10
C TYR A 242 -26.30 -16.95 -20.07
N LEU A 243 -27.15 -17.57 -20.86
CA LEU A 243 -26.76 -18.43 -21.97
C LEU A 243 -26.12 -17.60 -23.08
N PRO A 244 -25.29 -18.21 -23.95
CA PRO A 244 -24.63 -17.48 -25.04
C PRO A 244 -25.58 -16.64 -25.91
N GLN A 245 -26.77 -17.17 -26.22
CA GLN A 245 -27.79 -16.45 -27.00
C GLN A 245 -28.35 -15.24 -26.27
N GLU A 246 -28.50 -15.33 -24.94
CA GLU A 246 -28.95 -14.22 -24.10
C GLU A 246 -27.86 -13.15 -23.97
N CYS A 247 -26.59 -13.55 -23.90
CA CYS A 247 -25.45 -12.63 -23.95
C CYS A 247 -25.39 -11.86 -25.28
N GLU A 248 -25.62 -12.54 -26.41
CA GLU A 248 -25.70 -11.89 -27.73
C GLU A 248 -26.84 -10.87 -27.80
N GLN A 249 -28.02 -11.21 -27.27
CA GLN A 249 -29.16 -10.29 -27.19
C GLN A 249 -28.82 -9.04 -26.36
N MET A 250 -28.19 -9.23 -25.20
CA MET A 250 -27.78 -8.11 -24.35
C MET A 250 -26.71 -7.25 -25.01
N LEU A 251 -25.78 -7.84 -25.75
CA LEU A 251 -24.80 -7.08 -26.52
C LEU A 251 -25.48 -6.21 -27.59
N LEU A 252 -26.46 -6.76 -28.32
CA LEU A 252 -27.24 -5.99 -29.29
C LEU A 252 -28.03 -4.85 -28.64
N ILE A 253 -28.63 -5.09 -27.47
CA ILE A 253 -29.31 -4.02 -26.71
C ILE A 253 -28.31 -2.95 -26.26
N CYS A 254 -27.10 -3.34 -25.83
CA CYS A 254 -26.07 -2.40 -25.40
C CYS A 254 -25.62 -1.48 -26.54
N ASP A 255 -25.37 -2.06 -27.72
CA ASP A 255 -24.94 -1.30 -28.90
C ASP A 255 -26.01 -0.30 -29.34
N ARG A 256 -27.28 -0.72 -29.33
CA ARG A 256 -28.43 0.15 -29.63
C ARG A 256 -28.56 1.33 -28.68
N ILE A 257 -28.48 1.08 -27.37
CA ILE A 257 -28.55 2.16 -26.37
C ILE A 257 -27.35 3.11 -26.52
N SER A 258 -26.14 2.55 -26.74
CA SER A 258 -24.91 3.33 -26.88
C SER A 258 -24.92 4.23 -28.13
N GLN A 259 -25.58 3.79 -29.21
CA GLN A 259 -25.72 4.57 -30.44
C GLN A 259 -26.64 5.78 -30.27
N VAL A 260 -27.71 5.62 -29.48
CA VAL A 260 -28.67 6.70 -29.20
C VAL A 260 -28.15 7.66 -28.14
N TYR A 261 -27.41 7.16 -27.15
CA TYR A 261 -27.03 7.96 -25.99
C TYR A 261 -26.10 9.14 -26.34
N SER A 262 -26.56 10.35 -26.00
CA SER A 262 -25.80 11.60 -26.08
C SER A 262 -26.11 12.49 -24.87
N SER A 263 -25.13 13.29 -24.44
CA SER A 263 -25.31 14.27 -23.35
C SER A 263 -26.29 15.39 -23.68
N GLU A 264 -26.64 15.56 -24.96
CA GLU A 264 -27.54 16.60 -25.45
C GLU A 264 -29.03 16.18 -25.44
N LEU A 265 -29.31 14.90 -25.12
CA LEU A 265 -30.67 14.40 -25.03
C LEU A 265 -31.45 15.03 -23.86
N GLU A 266 -32.78 15.10 -24.01
CA GLU A 266 -33.66 15.49 -22.92
C GLU A 266 -33.51 14.57 -21.69
N GLU A 267 -33.67 15.12 -20.49
CA GLU A 267 -33.53 14.37 -19.23
C GLU A 267 -34.48 13.17 -19.16
N SER A 268 -35.69 13.30 -19.71
CA SER A 268 -36.68 12.22 -19.82
C SER A 268 -36.15 11.01 -20.61
N VAL A 269 -35.51 11.28 -21.75
CA VAL A 269 -34.90 10.27 -22.61
C VAL A 269 -33.69 9.65 -21.93
N GLN A 270 -32.83 10.45 -21.30
CA GLN A 270 -31.69 9.96 -20.54
C GLN A 270 -32.13 9.01 -19.42
N LYS A 271 -33.17 9.37 -18.66
CA LYS A 271 -33.73 8.52 -17.60
C LYS A 271 -34.30 7.21 -18.13
N PHE A 272 -34.91 7.24 -19.31
CA PHE A 272 -35.37 6.02 -19.99
C PHE A 272 -34.19 5.12 -20.38
N LEU A 273 -33.15 5.66 -21.04
CA LEU A 273 -31.95 4.88 -21.41
C LEU A 273 -31.21 4.33 -20.18
N GLU A 274 -31.08 5.13 -19.12
CA GLU A 274 -30.55 4.69 -17.82
C GLU A 274 -31.34 3.52 -17.22
N SER A 275 -32.67 3.51 -17.41
CA SER A 275 -33.52 2.43 -16.93
C SER A 275 -33.30 1.12 -17.71
N LEU A 276 -33.06 1.21 -19.02
CA LEU A 276 -32.69 0.05 -19.85
C LEU A 276 -31.31 -0.50 -19.45
N GLY A 277 -30.39 0.38 -19.04
CA GLY A 277 -29.08 0.01 -18.50
C GLY A 277 -29.11 -0.72 -17.15
N LYS A 278 -30.27 -0.81 -16.48
CA LYS A 278 -30.46 -1.51 -15.19
C LYS A 278 -31.33 -2.77 -15.29
N LEU A 279 -31.62 -3.23 -16.50
CA LEU A 279 -32.41 -4.44 -16.72
C LEU A 279 -31.74 -5.67 -16.09
N ASN A 280 -32.59 -6.55 -15.55
CA ASN A 280 -32.24 -7.86 -15.00
C ASN A 280 -32.82 -9.01 -15.85
N ARG A 281 -33.11 -8.72 -17.12
CA ARG A 281 -33.62 -9.67 -18.13
C ARG A 281 -32.86 -9.50 -19.44
N ALA A 282 -32.78 -10.56 -20.24
CA ALA A 282 -32.05 -10.59 -21.50
C ALA A 282 -32.82 -10.03 -22.72
N TYR A 283 -33.97 -9.37 -22.51
CA TYR A 283 -34.85 -8.92 -23.59
C TYR A 283 -35.54 -7.60 -23.26
N LEU A 284 -35.89 -6.85 -24.30
CA LEU A 284 -36.77 -5.69 -24.22
C LEU A 284 -38.24 -6.11 -24.34
N THR A 285 -39.12 -5.45 -23.60
CA THR A 285 -40.56 -5.59 -23.81
C THR A 285 -40.97 -4.93 -25.13
N VAL A 286 -42.14 -5.30 -25.64
CA VAL A 286 -42.70 -4.72 -26.87
C VAL A 286 -42.76 -3.19 -26.82
N LEU A 287 -43.02 -2.60 -25.64
CA LEU A 287 -43.08 -1.16 -25.47
C LEU A 287 -41.68 -0.53 -25.44
N GLU A 288 -40.75 -1.11 -24.69
CA GLU A 288 -39.35 -0.64 -24.64
C GLU A 288 -38.68 -0.71 -26.01
N GLU A 289 -38.93 -1.79 -26.75
CA GLU A 289 -38.46 -1.97 -28.11
C GLU A 289 -38.97 -0.84 -29.02
N LYS A 290 -40.28 -0.56 -28.99
CA LYS A 290 -40.88 0.51 -29.78
C LYS A 290 -40.33 1.89 -29.40
N LEU A 291 -40.16 2.16 -28.11
CA LEU A 291 -39.61 3.43 -27.64
C LEU A 291 -38.16 3.59 -28.08
N LEU A 292 -37.33 2.55 -27.92
CA LEU A 292 -35.93 2.59 -28.36
C LEU A 292 -35.84 2.79 -29.88
N SER A 293 -36.66 2.10 -30.68
CA SER A 293 -36.70 2.29 -32.14
C SER A 293 -37.09 3.70 -32.58
N VAL A 294 -38.01 4.36 -31.86
CA VAL A 294 -38.34 5.76 -32.13
C VAL A 294 -37.12 6.65 -31.87
N LEU A 295 -36.44 6.46 -30.74
CA LEU A 295 -35.24 7.23 -30.40
C LEU A 295 -34.10 6.99 -31.39
N GLU A 296 -33.92 5.76 -31.87
CA GLU A 296 -32.94 5.41 -32.93
C GLU A 296 -33.23 6.15 -34.23
N SER A 297 -34.50 6.26 -34.62
CA SER A 297 -34.90 6.96 -35.84
C SER A 297 -34.69 8.47 -35.76
N GLU A 298 -34.97 9.08 -34.61
CA GLU A 298 -34.77 10.53 -34.40
C GLU A 298 -33.28 10.89 -34.25
N SER A 299 -32.46 9.99 -33.70
CA SER A 299 -31.01 10.22 -33.56
C SER A 299 -30.23 10.04 -34.88
N SER A 300 -30.84 9.40 -35.88
CA SER A 300 -30.25 9.16 -37.20
C SER A 300 -30.66 10.20 -38.25
N GLY A 301 -31.54 11.14 -37.90
CA GLY A 301 -32.01 12.25 -38.76
C GLY A 301 -31.26 13.54 -38.49
#